data_AF-A0A820KHP4-F1
#
_entry.id   AF-A0A820KHP4-F1
#
_cell.length_a   1.000
_cell.length_b   1.000
_cell.length_c   1.000
_cell.angle_alpha   90.00
_cell.angle_beta   90.00
_cell.angle_gamma   90.00
#
_symmetry.space_group_name_H-M   'P 1'
#
loop_
_entity.id
_entity.type
_entity.pdbx_description
1 polymer ?
#
loop_
_entity_poly.entity_id
_entity_poly.type
_entity_poly.pdbx_seq_one_letter_code
_entity_poly.pdbx_strand_id
1 'polypeptide(L)'
;MQYKRLFFAGDAVHILPPTGAKGLNTAVKDVQVLARAFEDYYDNDRLDKLNNYATSCLTHIWQAQEFGIYMTSLLHKMDISTNCDCSDSNSPEFNKQLQRVQQQSLKNSKALQQHLAD
;
A
#
# COMPACT_ATOMS: atom_id res chain seq x y z
N MET A 1 2.95 14.84 -2.02
CA MET A 1 3.84 14.69 -0.83
C MET A 1 4.70 15.91 -0.54
N GLN A 2 4.86 16.85 -1.46
CA GLN A 2 5.65 18.06 -1.25
C GLN A 2 4.94 19.26 -1.89
N TYR A 3 5.01 20.41 -1.23
CA TYR A 3 4.64 21.69 -1.81
C TYR A 3 5.63 22.77 -1.37
N LYS A 4 6.42 23.29 -2.32
CA LYS A 4 7.55 24.20 -2.02
C LYS A 4 8.47 23.58 -0.96
N ARG A 5 8.54 24.20 0.23
CA ARG A 5 9.35 23.77 1.38
C ARG A 5 8.56 22.96 2.42
N LEU A 6 7.31 22.61 2.13
CA LEU A 6 6.46 21.76 2.96
C LEU A 6 6.53 20.32 2.47
N PHE A 7 6.84 19.39 3.37
CA PHE A 7 6.93 17.96 3.10
C PHE A 7 5.98 17.20 4.02
N PHE A 8 5.25 16.23 3.46
CA PHE A 8 4.32 15.37 4.19
C PHE A 8 4.88 13.93 4.24
N ALA A 9 4.57 13.21 5.32
CA ALA A 9 4.95 11.81 5.52
C ALA A 9 3.87 11.07 6.31
N GLY A 10 3.83 9.75 6.20
CA GLY A 10 2.89 8.90 6.94
C GLY A 10 1.43 9.18 6.62
N ASP A 11 0.57 9.16 7.64
CA ASP A 11 -0.88 9.30 7.52
C ASP A 11 -1.35 10.61 6.88
N ALA A 12 -0.50 11.65 6.85
CA ALA A 12 -0.77 12.88 6.10
C ALA A 12 -0.74 12.68 4.58
N VAL A 13 -0.22 11.53 4.11
CA VAL A 13 -0.06 11.19 2.69
C VAL A 13 -0.84 9.93 2.32
N HIS A 14 -0.77 8.88 3.14
CA HIS A 14 -1.33 7.58 2.81
C HIS A 14 -2.02 6.96 4.03
N ILE A 15 -3.18 6.35 3.79
CA ILE A 15 -3.93 5.59 4.80
C ILE A 15 -4.08 4.16 4.28
N LEU A 16 -3.64 3.21 5.11
CA LEU A 16 -3.60 1.80 4.77
C LEU A 16 -4.63 1.03 5.61
N PRO A 17 -5.31 0.02 5.05
CA PRO A 17 -6.16 -0.85 5.85
C PRO A 17 -5.30 -1.60 6.89
N PRO A 18 -5.79 -1.74 8.14
CA PRO A 18 -5.00 -2.31 9.24
C PRO A 18 -4.64 -3.78 9.01
N THR A 19 -5.37 -4.48 8.14
CA THR A 19 -5.13 -5.88 7.76
C THR A 19 -3.70 -6.14 7.28
N GLY A 20 -3.08 -5.18 6.59
CA GLY A 20 -1.72 -5.33 6.09
C GLY A 20 -0.63 -5.00 7.12
N ALA A 21 -0.97 -4.34 8.24
CA ALA A 21 -0.03 -3.87 9.25
C ALA A 21 1.18 -3.08 8.68
N LYS A 22 0.96 -2.30 7.60
CA LYS A 22 2.02 -1.54 6.92
C LYS A 22 2.07 -0.05 7.28
N GLY A 23 1.04 0.54 7.91
CA GLY A 23 0.95 1.98 8.19
C GLY A 23 2.24 2.61 8.73
N LEU A 24 2.66 2.19 9.93
CA LEU A 24 3.87 2.71 10.56
C LEU A 24 5.14 2.38 9.76
N ASN A 25 5.22 1.19 9.16
CA ASN A 25 6.38 0.78 8.36
C ASN A 25 6.57 1.69 7.14
N THR A 26 5.49 2.01 6.44
CA THR A 26 5.48 2.93 5.29
C THR A 26 5.83 4.34 5.73
N ALA A 27 5.29 4.83 6.85
CA ALA A 27 5.64 6.14 7.40
C ALA A 27 7.12 6.25 7.78
N VAL A 28 7.69 5.22 8.42
CA VAL A 28 9.14 5.16 8.73
C VAL A 28 9.97 5.18 7.44
N LYS A 29 9.50 4.51 6.39
CA LYS A 29 10.18 4.52 5.08
C LYS A 29 10.18 5.91 4.44
N ASP A 30 9.06 6.63 4.48
CA ASP A 30 8.99 8.02 4.02
C ASP A 30 10.03 8.90 4.74
N VAL A 31 10.04 8.83 6.08
CA VAL A 31 10.95 9.63 6.92
C VAL A 31 12.40 9.26 6.65
N GLN A 32 12.73 7.98 6.42
CA GLN A 32 14.08 7.56 6.04
C GLN A 32 14.53 8.20 4.72
N VAL A 33 13.65 8.26 3.71
CA VAL A 33 13.96 8.91 2.43
C VAL A 33 14.12 10.42 2.62
N LEU A 34 13.22 11.05 3.37
CA LEU A 34 13.25 12.48 3.64
C LEU A 34 14.49 12.90 4.44
N ALA A 35 14.88 12.12 5.45
CA ALA A 35 16.08 12.38 6.26
C ALA A 35 17.35 12.37 5.39
N ARG A 36 17.50 11.38 4.52
CA ARG A 36 18.63 11.31 3.56
C ARG A 36 18.63 12.44 2.54
N ALA A 37 17.45 12.96 2.20
CA ALA A 37 17.32 14.12 1.33
C ALA A 37 17.74 15.40 2.05
N PHE A 38 17.41 15.55 3.33
CA PHE A 38 17.87 16.67 4.15
C PHE A 38 19.37 16.61 4.44
N GLU A 39 19.93 15.44 4.78
CA GLU A 39 21.38 15.25 4.94
C GLU A 39 22.14 15.73 3.70
N ASP A 40 21.70 15.31 2.51
CA ASP A 40 22.35 15.70 1.26
C ASP A 40 22.24 17.20 0.95
N TYR A 41 21.13 17.82 1.34
CA TYR A 41 20.94 19.25 1.19
C TYR A 41 21.84 20.04 2.16
N TYR A 42 21.88 19.68 3.43
CA TYR A 42 22.66 20.42 4.43
C TYR A 42 24.17 20.20 4.30
N ASP A 43 24.60 19.00 3.89
CA ASP A 43 26.03 18.69 3.77
C ASP A 43 26.63 19.12 2.42
N ASN A 44 25.84 19.08 1.34
CA ASN A 44 26.33 19.27 -0.03
C ASN A 44 25.62 20.37 -0.83
N ASP A 45 24.66 21.10 -0.25
CA ASP A 45 23.80 22.09 -0.92
C ASP A 45 23.05 21.53 -2.15
N ARG A 46 22.75 20.22 -2.13
CA ARG A 46 22.05 19.53 -3.23
C ARG A 46 20.55 19.39 -2.96
N LEU A 47 19.75 19.87 -3.91
CA LEU A 47 18.28 19.80 -3.83
C LEU A 47 17.67 18.59 -4.54
N ASP A 48 18.45 17.81 -5.28
CA ASP A 48 17.93 16.76 -6.18
C ASP A 48 17.08 15.73 -5.43
N LYS A 49 17.52 15.26 -4.26
CA LYS A 49 16.78 14.29 -3.46
C LYS A 49 15.51 14.88 -2.85
N LEU A 50 15.54 16.15 -2.43
CA LEU A 50 14.36 16.83 -1.91
C LEU A 50 13.33 17.04 -3.02
N ASN A 51 13.75 17.48 -4.21
CA ASN A 51 12.88 17.65 -5.37
C ASN A 51 12.25 16.33 -5.84
N ASN A 52 12.98 15.22 -5.68
CA ASN A 52 12.51 13.88 -6.04
C ASN A 52 11.88 13.10 -4.88
N TYR A 53 11.69 13.72 -3.70
CA TYR A 53 11.19 13.04 -2.50
C TYR A 53 9.86 12.33 -2.76
N ALA A 54 8.90 13.05 -3.36
CA ALA A 54 7.58 12.50 -3.64
C ALA A 54 7.67 11.26 -4.55
N THR A 55 8.36 11.38 -5.68
CA THR A 55 8.53 10.29 -6.65
C THR A 55 9.27 9.11 -6.04
N SER A 56 10.26 9.37 -5.18
CA SER A 56 11.04 8.32 -4.50
C SER A 56 10.19 7.50 -3.52
N CYS A 57 9.17 8.11 -2.91
CA CYS A 57 8.30 7.42 -1.94
C CYS A 57 7.12 6.69 -2.58
N LEU A 58 6.65 7.12 -3.75
CA LEU A 58 5.47 6.54 -4.40
C LEU A 58 5.62 5.03 -4.64
N THR A 59 6.82 4.55 -4.94
CA THR A 59 7.08 3.12 -5.18
C THR A 59 6.68 2.26 -3.98
N HIS A 60 7.19 2.56 -2.78
CA HIS A 60 6.89 1.75 -1.59
C HIS A 60 5.48 2.00 -1.06
N ILE A 61 4.92 3.20 -1.25
CA ILE A 61 3.54 3.53 -0.87
C ILE A 61 2.56 2.66 -1.68
N TRP A 62 2.72 2.59 -3.01
CA TRP A 62 1.83 1.80 -3.85
C TRP A 62 1.95 0.29 -3.59
N GLN A 63 3.16 -0.20 -3.33
CA GLN A 63 3.36 -1.59 -2.90
C GLN A 63 2.63 -1.90 -1.58
N ALA A 64 2.74 -1.01 -0.60
CA ALA A 64 2.02 -1.18 0.68
C ALA A 64 0.50 -1.10 0.49
N GLN A 65 0.01 -0.22 -0.38
CA GLN A 65 -1.41 -0.07 -0.68
C GLN A 65 -2.00 -1.30 -1.36
N GLU A 66 -1.32 -1.79 -2.39
CA GLU A 66 -1.69 -3.01 -3.11
C GLU A 66 -1.76 -4.19 -2.14
N PHE A 67 -0.71 -4.41 -1.33
CA PHE A 67 -0.68 -5.44 -0.31
C PHE A 67 -1.83 -5.32 0.70
N GLY A 68 -2.10 -4.11 1.19
CA GLY A 68 -3.18 -3.85 2.14
C GLY A 68 -4.56 -4.18 1.56
N ILE A 69 -4.81 -3.80 0.30
CA ILE A 69 -6.05 -4.10 -0.41
C ILE A 69 -6.17 -5.61 -0.67
N TYR A 70 -5.09 -6.25 -1.11
CA TYR A 70 -5.03 -7.70 -1.33
C TYR A 70 -5.39 -8.46 -0.04
N MET A 71 -4.71 -8.16 1.07
CA MET A 71 -4.95 -8.81 2.36
C MET A 71 -6.37 -8.58 2.89
N THR A 72 -6.88 -7.35 2.74
CA THR A 72 -8.26 -7.03 3.14
C THR A 72 -9.27 -7.83 2.33
N SER A 73 -9.09 -7.90 1.01
CA SER A 73 -9.94 -8.67 0.10
C SER A 73 -9.83 -10.18 0.33
N LEU A 74 -8.66 -10.68 0.76
CA LEU A 74 -8.44 -12.10 1.05
C LEU A 74 -9.10 -12.53 2.37
N LEU A 75 -9.19 -11.65 3.37
CA LEU A 75 -9.56 -12.01 4.74
C LEU A 75 -10.94 -11.52 5.19
N HIS A 76 -11.51 -10.48 4.55
CA HIS A 76 -12.83 -9.95 4.90
C HIS A 76 -13.90 -10.41 3.91
N LYS A 77 -15.15 -10.52 4.41
CA LYS A 77 -16.31 -10.66 3.53
C LYS A 77 -16.64 -9.29 2.96
N MET A 78 -16.63 -9.19 1.64
CA MET A 78 -17.05 -7.97 0.93
C MET A 78 -18.56 -8.02 0.75
N ASP A 79 -19.32 -7.42 1.68
CA ASP A 79 -20.75 -7.17 1.46
C ASP A 79 -20.88 -5.90 0.63
N ILE A 80 -21.00 -6.06 -0.69
CA ILE A 80 -21.53 -4.98 -1.53
C ILE A 80 -23.02 -4.91 -1.18
N SER A 81 -23.38 -4.05 -0.24
CA SER A 81 -24.77 -3.84 0.14
C SER A 81 -25.55 -3.38 -1.10
N THR A 82 -26.54 -4.19 -1.45
CA THR A 82 -27.56 -4.05 -2.48
C THR A 82 -28.41 -2.78 -2.27
N ASN A 83 -27.84 -1.60 -2.50
CA ASN A 83 -28.62 -0.35 -2.56
C ASN A 83 -28.29 0.50 -3.80
N CYS A 84 -27.56 -0.05 -4.76
CA CYS A 84 -27.43 0.52 -6.09
C CYS A 84 -28.00 -0.47 -7.09
N ASP A 85 -29.01 -0.03 -7.85
CA ASP A 85 -29.62 -0.73 -8.98
C ASP A 85 -28.61 -0.86 -10.14
N CYS A 86 -27.53 -1.61 -9.92
CA CYS A 86 -26.68 -2.07 -11.00
C CYS A 86 -26.86 -3.58 -11.12
N SER A 87 -27.32 -3.99 -12.30
CA SER A 87 -27.26 -5.33 -12.86
C SER A 87 -25.80 -5.79 -12.99
N ASP A 88 -25.08 -5.87 -11.88
CA ASP A 88 -23.63 -6.08 -11.86
C ASP A 88 -23.30 -7.58 -11.82
N SER A 89 -22.65 -7.97 -12.91
CA SER A 89 -22.21 -9.28 -13.37
C SER A 89 -21.37 -10.16 -12.42
N ASN A 90 -21.18 -9.81 -11.14
CA ASN A 90 -20.46 -10.67 -10.19
C ASN A 90 -21.39 -11.18 -9.09
N SER A 91 -21.84 -12.42 -9.23
CA SER A 91 -22.64 -13.05 -8.18
C SER A 91 -21.84 -13.12 -6.86
N PRO A 92 -22.46 -12.83 -5.71
CA PRO A 92 -21.80 -12.94 -4.41
C PRO A 92 -21.12 -14.30 -4.18
N GLU A 93 -21.68 -15.38 -4.73
CA GLU A 93 -21.08 -16.70 -4.68
C GLU A 93 -19.82 -16.83 -5.54
N PHE A 94 -19.75 -16.18 -6.72
CA PHE A 94 -18.52 -16.16 -7.53
C PHE A 94 -17.35 -15.55 -6.76
N ASN A 95 -17.53 -14.36 -6.18
CA ASN A 95 -16.47 -13.66 -5.43
C ASN A 95 -16.01 -14.48 -4.21
N LYS A 96 -16.94 -15.13 -3.52
CA LYS A 96 -16.65 -16.02 -2.39
C LYS A 96 -15.86 -17.26 -2.81
N GLN A 97 -16.19 -17.87 -3.95
CA GLN A 97 -15.42 -19.00 -4.47
C GLN A 97 -14.03 -18.56 -4.93
N LEU A 98 -13.91 -17.41 -5.60
CA LEU A 98 -12.63 -16.83 -6.00
C LEU A 98 -11.74 -16.57 -4.78
N GLN A 99 -12.27 -15.96 -3.71
CA GLN A 99 -11.55 -15.74 -2.45
C GLN A 99 -11.06 -17.06 -1.84
N ARG A 100 -11.89 -18.10 -1.80
CA ARG A 100 -11.49 -19.42 -1.29
C ARG A 100 -10.37 -20.05 -2.11
N VAL A 101 -10.44 -19.97 -3.44
CA VAL A 101 -9.40 -20.49 -4.32
C VAL A 101 -8.10 -19.71 -4.11
N GLN A 102 -8.14 -18.39 -3.96
CA GLN A 102 -6.96 -17.57 -3.66
C GLN A 102 -6.32 -17.97 -2.32
N GLN A 103 -7.12 -18.16 -1.27
CA GLN A 103 -6.63 -18.64 0.03
C GLN A 103 -6.01 -20.04 -0.08
N GLN A 104 -6.62 -20.95 -0.84
CA GLN A 104 -6.11 -22.30 -1.04
C GLN A 104 -4.81 -22.30 -1.85
N SER A 105 -4.73 -21.49 -2.91
CA SER A 105 -3.51 -21.28 -3.70
C SER A 105 -2.37 -20.76 -2.82
N LEU A 106 -2.63 -19.78 -1.95
CA LEU A 106 -1.65 -19.28 -0.99
C LEU A 106 -1.20 -20.36 0.00
N LYS A 107 -2.12 -21.19 0.51
CA LYS A 107 -1.78 -22.30 1.41
C LYS A 107 -0.93 -23.39 0.75
N ASN A 108 -1.13 -23.62 -0.55
CA ASN A 108 -0.53 -24.76 -1.24
C ASN A 108 0.67 -24.41 -2.12
N SER A 109 0.92 -23.12 -2.38
CA SER A 109 2.04 -22.66 -3.22
C SER A 109 3.13 -21.99 -2.41
N LYS A 110 4.30 -22.61 -2.35
CA LYS A 110 5.49 -22.04 -1.69
C LYS A 110 5.92 -20.70 -2.29
N ALA A 111 5.76 -20.52 -3.60
CA ALA A 111 6.08 -19.26 -4.28
C ALA A 111 5.17 -18.12 -3.80
N LEU A 112 3.87 -18.37 -3.63
CA LEU A 112 2.93 -17.37 -3.11
C LEU A 112 3.18 -17.07 -1.63
N GLN A 113 3.55 -18.08 -0.83
CA GLN A 113 3.93 -17.88 0.58
C GLN A 113 5.18 -17.02 0.71
N GLN A 114 6.18 -17.25 -0.15
CA GLN A 114 7.39 -16.44 -0.17
C GLN A 114 7.07 -15.01 -0.60
N HIS A 115 6.29 -14.83 -1.67
CA HIS A 115 5.89 -13.51 -2.13
C HIS A 115 5.09 -12.71 -1.08
N LEU A 116 4.29 -13.39 -0.24
CA LEU A 116 3.60 -12.75 0.86
C LEU A 116 4.54 -12.33 2.00
N ALA A 117 5.61 -13.09 2.21
CA ALA A 117 6.56 -12.88 3.31
C ALA A 117 7.64 -11.82 3.01
N ASP A 118 7.99 -11.65 1.73
CA ASP A 118 8.95 -10.65 1.24
C ASP A 118 8.40 -9.22 1.24
#